data_AF-A0AAP8SPC7-F1
#
_entry.id   AF-A0AAP8SPC7-F1
#
_cell.length_a   1.000
_cell.length_b   1.000
_cell.length_c   1.000
_cell.angle_alpha   90.00
_cell.angle_beta   90.00
_cell.angle_gamma   90.00
#
_symmetry.space_group_name_H-M   'P 1'
#
loop_
_entity.id
_entity.type
_entity.pdbx_description
1 polymer ?
#
loop_
_entity_poly.entity_id
_entity_poly.type
_entity_poly.pdbx_seq_one_letter_code
_entity_poly.pdbx_strand_id
1 'polypeptide(L)'
;MINLMVRVLEEEGSGGIAEQVRTRLVQQPGRYPPIAEVAADYGMSESTLRRALTAEGTSYQLLLNDVRRKLAIEYLTTSRLKLE
;
A
#
# COMPACT_ATOMS: atom_id res chain seq x y z
N MET A 1 0.39 4.78 17.50
CA MET A 1 -0.70 5.16 16.58
C MET A 1 -0.52 4.54 15.20
N ILE A 2 0.67 4.63 14.59
CA ILE A 2 1.02 3.95 13.31
C ILE A 2 0.68 2.43 13.30
N ASN A 3 0.82 1.75 14.45
CA ASN A 3 0.58 0.31 14.60
C ASN A 3 -0.90 -0.13 14.57
N LEU A 4 -1.88 0.78 14.69
CA LEU A 4 -3.30 0.39 14.76
C LEU A 4 -3.94 0.26 13.37
N MET A 5 -3.47 1.02 12.37
CA MET A 5 -3.99 0.96 10.99
C MET A 5 -3.44 -0.23 10.20
N VAL A 6 -2.24 -0.73 10.55
CA VAL A 6 -1.71 -2.00 10.03
C VAL A 6 -2.63 -3.18 10.38
N ARG A 7 -3.23 -3.18 11.57
CA ARG A 7 -4.11 -4.27 12.02
C ARG A 7 -5.50 -4.28 11.39
N VAL A 8 -6.02 -3.15 10.93
CA VAL A 8 -7.38 -3.07 10.33
C VAL A 8 -7.41 -3.60 8.89
N LEU A 9 -6.25 -3.82 8.27
CA LEU A 9 -6.15 -4.51 6.96
C LEU A 9 -5.98 -6.04 7.10
N GLU A 10 -5.76 -6.54 8.33
CA GLU A 10 -5.68 -7.97 8.63
C GLU A 10 -7.06 -8.54 8.95
N GLU A 11 -8.00 -8.57 8.01
CA GLU A 11 -9.10 -9.53 8.09
C GLU A 11 -9.22 -10.36 6.81
N GLU A 12 -8.90 -11.65 6.99
CA GLU A 12 -9.29 -12.83 6.22
C GLU A 12 -8.73 -12.98 4.80
N GLY A 13 -7.41 -13.22 4.71
CA GLY A 13 -6.79 -13.79 3.52
C GLY A 13 -5.28 -13.96 3.67
N SER A 14 -4.80 -15.20 3.73
CA SER A 14 -3.39 -15.60 3.82
C SER A 14 -2.44 -14.69 3.02
N GLY A 15 -1.78 -13.71 3.67
CA GLY A 15 -0.50 -13.09 3.31
C GLY A 15 -0.16 -12.93 1.81
N GLY A 16 -1.12 -12.57 0.96
CA GLY A 16 -0.95 -12.49 -0.49
C GLY A 16 0.02 -11.39 -0.91
N ILE A 17 0.45 -11.42 -2.17
CA ILE A 17 1.40 -10.41 -2.69
C ILE A 17 0.81 -9.01 -2.61
N ALA A 18 -0.52 -8.86 -2.75
CA ALA A 18 -1.16 -7.55 -2.62
C ALA A 18 -1.02 -6.99 -1.20
N GLU A 19 -1.10 -7.84 -0.17
CA GLU A 19 -0.94 -7.40 1.22
C GLU A 19 0.50 -7.02 1.53
N GLN A 20 1.45 -7.78 1.01
CA GLN A 20 2.87 -7.47 1.10
C GLN A 20 3.18 -6.12 0.44
N VAL A 21 2.69 -5.90 -0.79
CA VAL A 21 2.85 -4.63 -1.50
C VAL A 21 2.19 -3.48 -0.73
N ARG A 22 0.97 -3.65 -0.20
CA ARG A 22 0.32 -2.63 0.65
C ARG A 22 1.18 -2.28 1.86
N THR A 23 1.66 -3.28 2.58
CA THR A 23 2.53 -3.10 3.75
C THR A 23 3.77 -2.30 3.38
N ARG A 24 4.43 -2.65 2.27
CA ARG A 24 5.62 -1.94 1.77
C ARG A 24 5.35 -0.46 1.46
N LEU A 25 4.16 -0.14 0.92
CA LEU A 25 3.74 1.23 0.61
C LEU A 25 3.42 2.06 1.86
N VAL A 26 2.89 1.43 2.91
CA VAL A 26 2.57 2.12 4.18
C VAL A 26 3.84 2.36 5.03
N GLN A 27 4.88 1.53 4.90
CA GLN A 27 6.12 1.69 5.65
C GLN A 27 6.92 2.95 5.30
N GLN A 28 6.71 3.55 4.12
CA GLN A 28 7.36 4.79 3.70
C GLN A 28 6.33 5.82 3.20
N PRO A 29 5.53 6.41 4.10
CA PRO A 29 4.55 7.43 3.72
C PRO A 29 5.23 8.60 3.01
N GLY A 30 4.67 9.06 1.89
CA GLY A 30 5.18 10.19 1.10
C GLY A 30 6.24 9.83 0.05
N ARG A 31 6.88 8.66 0.13
CA ARG A 31 7.71 8.11 -0.96
C ARG A 31 7.04 6.85 -1.52
N TYR A 32 6.42 6.99 -2.68
CA TYR A 32 5.77 5.88 -3.37
C TYR A 32 6.70 5.35 -4.47
N PRO A 33 7.40 4.23 -4.25
CA PRO A 33 8.32 3.68 -5.25
C PRO A 33 7.59 3.34 -6.57
N PRO A 34 8.29 3.27 -7.71
CA PRO A 34 7.72 2.64 -8.90
C PRO A 34 7.55 1.13 -8.67
N ILE A 35 6.65 0.51 -9.41
CA ILE A 35 6.40 -0.95 -9.31
C ILE A 35 7.67 -1.79 -9.60
N ALA A 36 8.61 -1.27 -10.39
CA ALA A 36 9.89 -1.93 -10.63
C ALA A 36 10.72 -2.11 -9.34
N GLU A 37 10.77 -1.09 -8.50
CA GLU A 37 11.48 -1.13 -7.20
C GLU A 37 10.76 -2.09 -6.25
N VAL A 38 9.44 -2.03 -6.20
CA VAL A 38 8.64 -2.97 -5.38
C VAL A 38 8.81 -4.41 -5.87
N ALA A 39 8.85 -4.65 -7.18
CA ALA A 39 9.07 -5.99 -7.73
C ALA A 39 10.47 -6.52 -7.36
N ALA A 40 11.49 -5.66 -7.41
CA ALA A 40 12.84 -6.01 -7.00
C ALA A 40 12.92 -6.40 -5.51
N ASP A 41 12.18 -5.72 -4.63
CA ASP A 41 12.11 -6.04 -3.19
C ASP A 41 11.63 -7.49 -2.94
N TYR A 42 10.82 -8.06 -3.85
CA TYR A 42 10.33 -9.44 -3.78
C TYR A 42 11.04 -10.42 -4.74
N GLY A 43 12.12 -10.00 -5.41
CA GLY A 43 12.83 -10.82 -6.39
C GLY A 43 12.00 -11.15 -7.64
N MET A 44 11.02 -10.31 -7.99
CA MET A 44 10.12 -10.50 -9.12
C MET A 44 10.43 -9.51 -10.25
N SER A 45 10.05 -9.91 -11.47
CA SER A 45 9.92 -8.95 -12.57
C SER A 45 8.63 -8.12 -12.41
N GLU A 46 8.56 -6.94 -13.05
CA GLU A 46 7.33 -6.14 -13.08
C GLU A 46 6.13 -6.93 -13.62
N SER A 47 6.32 -7.74 -14.66
CA SER A 47 5.23 -8.50 -15.28
C SER A 47 4.74 -9.61 -14.35
N THR A 48 5.64 -10.29 -13.63
CA THR A 48 5.29 -11.28 -12.61
C THR A 48 4.48 -10.64 -11.49
N LEU A 49 4.94 -9.49 -10.96
CA LEU A 49 4.23 -8.79 -9.89
C LEU A 49 2.84 -8.31 -10.35
N ARG A 50 2.72 -7.73 -11.55
CA ARG A 50 1.43 -7.32 -12.11
C ARG A 50 0.47 -8.50 -12.24
N ARG A 51 0.94 -9.63 -12.79
CA ARG A 51 0.10 -10.83 -12.95
C ARG A 51 -0.35 -11.39 -11.60
N ALA A 52 0.52 -11.43 -10.60
CA ALA A 52 0.17 -11.89 -9.27
C ALA A 52 -0.85 -10.96 -8.59
N LEU A 53 -0.68 -9.63 -8.71
CA LEU A 53 -1.66 -8.66 -8.23
C LEU A 53 -3.02 -8.80 -8.95
N THR A 54 -3.01 -9.01 -10.26
CA THR A 54 -4.23 -9.23 -11.05
C THR A 54 -4.91 -10.55 -10.69
N ALA A 55 -4.16 -11.61 -10.39
CA ALA A 55 -4.70 -12.87 -9.88
C ALA A 55 -5.40 -12.69 -8.52
N GLU A 56 -4.94 -11.74 -7.70
CA GLU A 56 -5.58 -11.31 -6.46
C GLU A 56 -6.65 -10.22 -6.68
N GLY A 57 -7.07 -9.97 -7.93
CA GLY A 57 -8.16 -9.04 -8.26
C GLY A 57 -7.79 -7.56 -8.10
N THR A 58 -6.50 -7.22 -8.07
CA THR A 58 -6.03 -5.85 -7.86
C THR A 58 -4.92 -5.43 -8.83
N SER A 59 -4.39 -4.23 -8.64
CA SER A 59 -3.25 -3.70 -9.36
C SER A 59 -2.43 -2.76 -8.49
N TYR A 60 -1.17 -2.55 -8.86
CA TYR A 60 -0.30 -1.64 -8.13
C TYR A 60 -0.89 -0.23 -7.97
N GLN A 61 -1.53 0.30 -9.02
CA GLN A 61 -2.16 1.63 -8.97
C GLN A 61 -3.37 1.67 -8.03
N LEU A 62 -4.18 0.61 -7.99
CA LEU A 62 -5.30 0.54 -7.05
C LEU A 62 -4.80 0.51 -5.60
N LEU A 63 -3.79 -0.31 -5.31
CA LEU A 63 -3.17 -0.35 -3.98
C LEU A 63 -2.58 1.00 -3.58
N LEU A 64 -1.85 1.64 -4.50
CA LEU A 64 -1.24 2.94 -4.28
C LEU A 64 -2.27 4.03 -4.00
N ASN A 65 -3.37 4.06 -4.76
CA ASN A 65 -4.45 5.03 -4.58
C ASN A 65 -5.17 4.82 -3.25
N ASP A 66 -5.43 3.58 -2.85
CA ASP A 66 -6.05 3.27 -1.56
C ASP A 66 -5.16 3.72 -0.39
N VAL A 67 -3.86 3.40 -0.44
CA VAL A 67 -2.89 3.84 0.58
C VAL A 67 -2.81 5.37 0.65
N ARG A 68 -2.71 6.05 -0.50
CA ARG A 68 -2.68 7.51 -0.56
C ARG A 68 -3.95 8.14 0.02
N ARG A 69 -5.12 7.60 -0.32
CA ARG A 69 -6.40 8.09 0.18
C ARG A 69 -6.49 7.94 1.70
N LYS A 70 -6.11 6.78 2.23
CA LYS A 70 -6.12 6.51 3.68
C LYS A 70 -5.18 7.44 4.43
N LEU A 71 -3.95 7.60 3.95
CA LEU A 71 -2.98 8.52 4.55
C LEU A 71 -3.45 9.98 4.46
N ALA A 72 -4.06 10.39 3.35
CA ALA A 72 -4.60 11.74 3.22
C ALA A 72 -5.74 12.00 4.22
N ILE A 73 -6.66 11.05 4.39
CA ILE A 73 -7.72 11.14 5.41
C ILE A 73 -7.11 11.19 6.81
N GLU A 74 -6.12 10.35 7.11
CA GLU A 74 -5.44 10.36 8.40
C GLU A 74 -4.73 11.68 8.66
N TYR A 75 -4.03 12.24 7.67
CA TYR A 75 -3.41 13.55 7.79
C TYR A 75 -4.43 14.66 7.98
N LEU A 76 -5.55 14.65 7.26
CA LEU A 76 -6.61 15.65 7.43
C LEU A 76 -7.34 15.54 8.78
N THR A 77 -7.46 14.33 9.34
CA THR A 77 -8.17 14.10 10.61
C THR A 77 -7.27 14.25 11.84
N THR A 78 -5.99 13.89 11.72
CA THR A 78 -4.98 14.05 12.79
C THR A 78 -4.45 15.49 12.84
N SER A 79 -4.41 16.17 11.69
CA SER A 79 -4.09 17.61 11.63
C SER A 79 -5.35 18.42 11.95
N ARG A 80 -5.64 18.61 13.24
CA ARG A 80 -6.52 19.71 13.67
C ARG A 80 -5.86 21.04 13.27
N LEU A 81 -6.29 21.64 12.15
CA LEU A 81 -5.74 22.86 11.50
C LEU A 81 -4.30 22.66 10.94
N LYS A 82 -3.89 23.20 9.80
CA LYS A 82 -4.14 24.54 9.23
C LYS A 82 -4.34 24.47 7.71
N LEU A 83 -5.52 24.86 7.24
CA LEU A 83 -5.65 25.62 6.00
C LEU A 83 -5.49 27.08 6.41
N GLU A 84 -4.30 27.65 6.21
CA GLU A 84 -4.08 29.11 6.15
C GLU A 84 -3.69 29.47 4.73
#